data_AF-A0A926A1K9-F1
#
_entry.id   AF-A0A926A1K9-F1
#
_cell.length_a   1.000
_cell.length_b   1.000
_cell.length_c   1.000
_cell.angle_alpha   90.00
_cell.angle_beta   90.00
_cell.angle_gamma   90.00
#
_symmetry.space_group_name_H-M   'P 1'
#
loop_
_entity.id
_entity.type
_entity.pdbx_description
1 polymer ?
#
loop_
_entity_poly.entity_id
_entity_poly.type
_entity_poly.pdbx_seq_one_letter_code
_entity_poly.pdbx_strand_id
1 'polypeptide(L)'
;MFESIPRRQSRQVMIDQVAVGGGAPVMVQSMTNTDTEDVAGTIAQVAALARAGSEVVRITVNTMEAARAVAKIRAGLDAMGVNVPLVGDFHFNGHKLLTEVPECAMALAKLRINPGNVGHGSKRDDQFGAMIEAAIKFDKPVRIGVNWGSLDPELIARMMDENGKSSAPMEADAVMREALIVSALQSAARAEELGLAGNKIILSCKVSSVQDLIAVYRDLAKRCDYPLHLGLTEAGMGSKGIVAST
;
A
#
# COMPACT_ATOMS: atom_id res chain seq x y z
N MET A 1 3.70 29.59 -18.65
CA MET A 1 4.68 28.71 -17.98
C MET A 1 4.01 28.19 -16.73
N PHE A 2 3.76 26.88 -16.63
CA PHE A 2 3.34 26.32 -15.35
C PHE A 2 4.54 26.38 -14.41
N GLU A 3 4.40 27.09 -13.30
CA GLU A 3 5.41 27.14 -12.25
C GLU A 3 5.62 25.71 -11.74
N SER A 4 6.88 25.26 -11.66
CA SER A 4 7.17 23.90 -11.21
C SER A 4 6.74 23.76 -9.75
N ILE A 5 5.70 22.97 -9.48
CA ILE A 5 5.21 22.73 -8.12
C ILE A 5 6.35 22.11 -7.29
N PRO A 6 6.78 22.75 -6.18
CA PRO A 6 7.87 22.22 -5.37
C PRO A 6 7.49 20.84 -4.82
N ARG A 7 8.35 19.85 -5.08
CA ARG A 7 8.16 18.49 -4.58
C ARG A 7 8.51 18.43 -3.10
N ARG A 8 7.63 17.79 -2.31
CA ARG A 8 7.94 17.45 -0.92
C ARG A 8 9.20 16.58 -0.86
N GLN A 9 10.12 16.93 0.03
CA GLN A 9 11.28 16.10 0.35
C GLN A 9 10.83 14.78 0.99
N SER A 10 11.35 13.68 0.48
CA SER A 10 11.07 12.33 0.98
C SER A 10 12.27 11.44 0.77
N ARG A 11 12.38 10.37 1.55
CA ARG A 11 13.26 9.24 1.27
C ARG A 11 12.99 8.70 -0.13
N GLN A 12 13.95 8.01 -0.72
CA GLN A 12 13.75 7.27 -1.96
C GLN A 12 13.56 5.79 -1.65
N VAL A 13 12.54 5.18 -2.24
CA VAL A 13 12.30 3.73 -2.21
C VAL A 13 12.43 3.21 -3.64
N MET A 14 13.19 2.13 -3.81
CA MET A 14 13.29 1.41 -5.09
C MET A 14 12.29 0.26 -5.12
N ILE A 15 11.49 0.18 -6.17
CA ILE A 15 10.65 -0.97 -6.52
C ILE A 15 11.29 -1.60 -7.75
N ASP A 16 12.16 -2.58 -7.54
CA ASP A 16 13.14 -3.01 -8.54
C ASP A 16 13.84 -1.79 -9.16
N GLN A 17 13.65 -1.53 -10.46
CA GLN A 17 14.22 -0.41 -11.19
C GLN A 17 13.47 0.93 -11.04
N VAL A 18 12.30 0.95 -10.41
CA VAL A 18 11.42 2.13 -10.34
C VAL A 18 11.63 2.90 -9.03
N ALA A 19 12.10 4.14 -9.13
CA ALA A 19 12.32 5.01 -7.98
C ALA A 19 11.03 5.74 -7.55
N VAL A 20 10.72 5.73 -6.25
CA VAL A 20 9.59 6.44 -5.66
C VAL A 20 10.07 7.36 -4.54
N GLY A 21 9.77 8.66 -4.63
CA GLY A 21 10.28 9.66 -3.68
C GLY A 21 11.70 10.13 -4.02
N GLY A 22 12.34 10.86 -3.10
CA GLY A 22 13.71 11.37 -3.29
C GLY A 22 13.91 12.25 -4.53
N GLY A 23 12.88 12.96 -4.99
CA GLY A 23 12.93 13.79 -6.18
C GLY A 23 12.63 13.07 -7.51
N ALA A 24 12.44 11.74 -7.50
CA ALA A 24 12.02 11.01 -8.69
C ALA A 24 10.65 11.49 -9.23
N PRO A 25 10.37 11.33 -10.54
CA PRO A 25 9.05 11.59 -11.12
C PRO A 25 7.90 10.90 -10.33
N VAL A 26 6.69 11.45 -10.42
CA VAL A 26 5.52 10.80 -9.80
C VAL A 26 5.19 9.56 -10.62
N MET A 27 5.39 8.39 -10.00
CA MET A 27 5.17 7.10 -10.62
C MET A 27 3.68 6.78 -10.81
N VAL A 28 3.31 6.27 -11.98
CA VAL A 28 1.96 5.80 -12.30
C VAL A 28 1.85 4.30 -12.04
N GLN A 29 0.89 3.92 -11.18
CA GLN A 29 0.61 2.53 -10.84
C GLN A 29 -0.83 2.16 -11.20
N SER A 30 -1.06 0.90 -11.59
CA SER A 30 -2.39 0.32 -11.75
C SER A 30 -2.56 -0.97 -10.94
N MET A 31 -3.73 -1.59 -11.03
CA MET A 31 -4.03 -2.89 -10.44
C MET A 31 -4.83 -3.73 -11.42
N THR A 32 -4.56 -5.03 -11.47
CA THR A 32 -5.38 -5.99 -12.22
C THR A 32 -6.76 -6.16 -11.58
N ASN A 33 -7.70 -6.67 -12.36
CA ASN A 33 -9.01 -7.11 -11.88
C ASN A 33 -9.35 -8.55 -12.32
N THR A 34 -8.41 -9.23 -13.00
CA THR A 34 -8.48 -10.67 -13.25
C THR A 34 -8.31 -11.44 -11.93
N ASP A 35 -8.86 -12.64 -11.89
CA ASP A 35 -8.47 -13.59 -10.86
C ASP A 35 -6.98 -13.93 -11.06
N THR A 36 -6.18 -13.80 -10.00
CA THR A 36 -4.73 -14.07 -10.09
C THR A 36 -4.45 -15.56 -10.33
N GLU A 37 -5.42 -16.43 -10.02
CA GLU A 37 -5.36 -17.86 -10.37
C GLU A 37 -5.46 -18.09 -11.89
N ASP A 38 -6.11 -17.18 -12.63
CA ASP A 38 -6.03 -17.14 -14.09
C ASP A 38 -4.70 -16.50 -14.52
N VAL A 39 -3.68 -17.36 -14.57
CA VAL A 39 -2.31 -16.99 -14.97
C VAL A 39 -2.29 -16.31 -16.35
N ALA A 40 -2.98 -16.88 -17.34
CA ALA A 40 -2.93 -16.39 -18.72
C ALA A 40 -3.63 -15.02 -18.85
N GLY A 41 -4.83 -14.88 -18.27
CA GLY A 41 -5.55 -13.62 -18.24
C GLY A 41 -4.80 -12.55 -17.47
N THR A 42 -4.20 -12.90 -16.33
CA THR A 42 -3.42 -11.95 -15.52
C THR A 42 -2.15 -11.50 -16.25
N ILE A 43 -1.41 -12.39 -16.91
CA ILE A 43 -0.26 -12.00 -17.76
C ILE A 43 -0.70 -11.02 -18.84
N ALA A 44 -1.77 -11.35 -19.57
CA ALA A 44 -2.29 -10.51 -20.65
C ALA A 44 -2.67 -9.11 -20.15
N GLN A 45 -3.36 -9.02 -19.01
CA GLN A 45 -3.77 -7.76 -18.43
C GLN A 45 -2.59 -6.96 -17.86
N VAL A 46 -1.64 -7.59 -17.16
CA VAL A 46 -0.42 -6.91 -16.68
C VAL A 46 0.34 -6.30 -17.87
N ALA A 47 0.52 -7.07 -18.95
CA ALA A 47 1.20 -6.58 -20.15
C ALA A 47 0.42 -5.45 -20.84
N ALA A 48 -0.91 -5.49 -20.84
CA ALA A 48 -1.74 -4.40 -21.37
C ALA A 48 -1.59 -3.12 -20.53
N LEU A 49 -1.63 -3.23 -19.20
CA LEU A 49 -1.45 -2.11 -18.27
C LEU A 49 -0.05 -1.49 -18.40
N ALA A 50 0.99 -2.30 -18.50
CA ALA A 50 2.35 -1.82 -18.70
C ALA A 50 2.50 -1.05 -20.02
N ARG A 51 1.97 -1.61 -21.13
CA ARG A 51 1.97 -0.94 -22.44
C ARG A 51 1.15 0.34 -22.48
N ALA A 52 0.14 0.46 -21.62
CA ALA A 52 -0.63 1.70 -21.45
C ALA A 52 0.09 2.76 -20.60
N GLY A 53 1.29 2.46 -20.06
CA GLY A 53 2.12 3.39 -19.29
C GLY A 53 2.10 3.17 -17.78
N SER A 54 1.53 2.07 -17.28
CA SER A 54 1.66 1.71 -15.87
C SER A 54 3.10 1.26 -15.58
N GLU A 55 3.80 2.00 -14.74
CA GLU A 55 5.20 1.74 -14.40
C GLU A 55 5.34 0.62 -13.37
N VAL A 56 4.29 0.34 -12.61
CA VAL A 56 4.22 -0.74 -11.62
C VAL A 56 2.78 -1.30 -11.63
N VAL A 57 2.63 -2.63 -11.60
CA VAL A 57 1.30 -3.27 -11.63
C VAL A 57 1.07 -4.07 -10.35
N ARG A 58 -0.07 -3.80 -9.70
CA ARG A 58 -0.50 -4.56 -8.51
C ARG A 58 -1.43 -5.71 -8.88
N ILE A 59 -1.27 -6.84 -8.21
CA ILE A 59 -2.14 -8.02 -8.32
C ILE A 59 -2.62 -8.44 -6.92
N THR A 60 -3.81 -9.01 -6.81
CA THR A 60 -4.31 -9.54 -5.53
C THR A 60 -3.63 -10.86 -5.19
N VAL A 61 -3.31 -11.09 -3.92
CA VAL A 61 -2.78 -12.37 -3.46
C VAL A 61 -3.51 -12.75 -2.18
N ASN A 62 -4.64 -13.44 -2.35
CA ASN A 62 -5.61 -13.74 -1.29
C ASN A 62 -5.80 -15.26 -1.04
N THR A 63 -5.33 -16.12 -1.94
CA THR A 63 -5.40 -17.59 -1.82
C THR A 63 -4.02 -18.21 -2.01
N MET A 64 -3.88 -19.48 -1.65
CA MET A 64 -2.64 -20.21 -1.84
C MET A 64 -2.36 -20.46 -3.33
N GLU A 65 -3.43 -20.67 -4.09
CA GLU A 65 -3.44 -20.85 -5.54
C GLU A 65 -2.98 -19.57 -6.23
N ALA A 66 -3.50 -18.40 -5.82
CA ALA A 66 -3.03 -17.10 -6.29
C ALA A 66 -1.55 -16.88 -5.96
N ALA A 67 -1.11 -17.21 -4.73
CA ALA A 67 0.30 -17.10 -4.34
C ALA A 67 1.21 -17.97 -5.22
N ARG A 68 0.81 -19.23 -5.50
CA ARG A 68 1.54 -20.13 -6.41
C ARG A 68 1.50 -19.67 -7.86
N ALA A 69 0.48 -18.92 -8.27
CA ALA A 69 0.36 -18.38 -9.61
C ALA A 69 1.33 -17.21 -9.88
N VAL A 70 1.70 -16.43 -8.86
CA VAL A 70 2.56 -15.24 -9.04
C VAL A 70 3.88 -15.56 -9.74
N ALA A 71 4.56 -16.64 -9.36
CA ALA A 71 5.83 -17.03 -10.00
C ALA A 71 5.64 -17.39 -11.48
N LYS A 72 4.52 -18.04 -11.83
CA LYS A 72 4.17 -18.37 -13.22
C LYS A 72 3.84 -17.12 -14.02
N ILE A 73 3.12 -16.18 -13.42
CA ILE A 73 2.80 -14.87 -14.03
C ILE A 73 4.08 -14.10 -14.34
N ARG A 74 5.00 -14.01 -13.36
CA ARG A 74 6.30 -13.36 -13.54
C ARG A 74 7.08 -13.99 -14.69
N ALA A 75 7.24 -15.31 -14.69
CA ALA A 75 7.95 -16.02 -15.76
C ALA A 75 7.31 -15.82 -17.15
N GLY A 76 5.97 -15.80 -17.24
CA GLY A 76 5.26 -15.53 -18.48
C GLY A 76 5.48 -14.11 -19.01
N LEU A 77 5.50 -13.11 -18.11
CA LEU A 77 5.82 -11.73 -18.48
C LEU A 77 7.28 -11.58 -18.92
N ASP A 78 8.21 -12.28 -18.27
CA ASP A 78 9.63 -12.26 -18.63
C ASP A 78 9.86 -12.88 -20.01
N ALA A 79 9.18 -13.99 -20.33
CA ALA A 79 9.21 -14.60 -21.66
C ALA A 79 8.68 -13.67 -22.77
N MET A 80 7.85 -12.68 -22.41
CA MET A 80 7.36 -11.63 -23.31
C MET A 80 8.22 -10.37 -23.32
N GLY A 81 9.29 -10.31 -22.54
CA GLY A 81 10.13 -9.11 -22.37
C GLY A 81 9.43 -7.97 -21.62
N VAL A 82 8.38 -8.26 -20.83
CA VAL A 82 7.60 -7.27 -20.09
C VAL A 82 8.11 -7.18 -18.64
N ASN A 83 9.08 -6.30 -18.39
CA ASN A 83 9.78 -6.19 -17.11
C ASN A 83 9.11 -5.28 -16.07
N VAL A 84 7.79 -5.08 -16.15
CA VAL A 84 7.05 -4.23 -15.20
C VAL A 84 7.10 -4.85 -13.79
N PRO A 85 7.44 -4.11 -12.72
CA PRO A 85 7.45 -4.63 -11.36
C PRO A 85 6.04 -5.02 -10.88
N LEU A 86 5.95 -6.17 -10.20
CA LEU A 86 4.70 -6.69 -9.64
C LEU A 86 4.57 -6.37 -8.14
N VAL A 87 3.40 -5.91 -7.73
CA VAL A 87 3.07 -5.66 -6.31
C VAL A 87 2.03 -6.66 -5.83
N GLY A 88 2.31 -7.38 -4.75
CA GLY A 88 1.32 -8.27 -4.13
C GLY A 88 0.43 -7.52 -3.16
N ASP A 89 -0.89 -7.59 -3.35
CA ASP A 89 -1.90 -7.03 -2.46
C ASP A 89 -2.44 -8.12 -1.51
N PHE A 90 -1.94 -8.12 -0.27
CA PHE A 90 -2.28 -9.14 0.71
C PHE A 90 -3.38 -8.66 1.67
N HIS A 91 -4.28 -9.58 2.04
CA HIS A 91 -5.38 -9.34 2.97
C HIS A 91 -5.53 -10.55 3.91
N PHE A 92 -5.67 -10.34 5.23
CA PHE A 92 -5.97 -11.38 6.24
C PHE A 92 -4.91 -12.48 6.42
N ASN A 93 -4.58 -13.24 5.38
CA ASN A 93 -3.71 -14.41 5.40
C ASN A 93 -2.32 -14.17 4.80
N GLY A 94 -1.94 -12.92 4.52
CA GLY A 94 -0.66 -12.60 3.85
C GLY A 94 0.58 -13.20 4.51
N HIS A 95 0.63 -13.19 5.85
CA HIS A 95 1.71 -13.83 6.62
C HIS A 95 1.85 -15.34 6.31
N LYS A 96 0.72 -16.05 6.15
CA LYS A 96 0.72 -17.48 5.78
C LYS A 96 1.18 -17.68 4.35
N LEU A 97 0.61 -16.91 3.42
CA LEU A 97 0.93 -17.02 1.99
C LEU A 97 2.43 -16.80 1.72
N LEU A 98 3.01 -15.78 2.36
CA LEU A 98 4.44 -15.46 2.22
C LEU A 98 5.35 -16.51 2.89
N THR A 99 4.87 -17.19 3.92
CA THR A 99 5.63 -18.24 4.63
C THR A 99 5.57 -19.57 3.86
N GLU A 100 4.39 -19.95 3.39
CA GLU A 100 4.13 -21.25 2.75
C GLU A 100 4.48 -21.27 1.25
N VAL A 101 4.52 -20.11 0.59
CA VAL A 101 4.88 -19.97 -0.84
C VAL A 101 5.95 -18.89 -1.00
N PRO A 102 7.21 -19.18 -0.61
CA PRO A 102 8.29 -18.20 -0.67
C PRO A 102 8.59 -17.71 -2.09
N GLU A 103 8.30 -18.51 -3.13
CA GLU A 103 8.45 -18.13 -4.54
C GLU A 103 7.56 -16.94 -4.91
N CYS A 104 6.40 -16.81 -4.25
CA CYS A 104 5.53 -15.65 -4.41
C CYS A 104 6.26 -14.37 -3.98
N ALA A 105 6.87 -14.38 -2.79
CA ALA A 105 7.61 -13.23 -2.28
C ALA A 105 8.82 -12.90 -3.17
N MET A 106 9.56 -13.91 -3.64
CA MET A 106 10.71 -13.72 -4.53
C MET A 106 10.31 -13.05 -5.86
N ALA A 107 9.20 -13.48 -6.46
CA ALA A 107 8.70 -13.00 -7.75
C ALA A 107 8.07 -11.59 -7.69
N LEU A 108 7.67 -11.13 -6.51
CA LEU A 108 7.13 -9.79 -6.31
C LEU A 108 8.24 -8.75 -6.14
N ALA A 109 8.01 -7.54 -6.63
CA ALA A 109 8.90 -6.40 -6.46
C ALA A 109 8.60 -5.58 -5.20
N LYS A 110 7.37 -5.69 -4.67
CA LYS A 110 6.89 -4.95 -3.49
C LYS A 110 5.73 -5.69 -2.83
N LEU A 111 5.64 -5.60 -1.51
CA LEU A 111 4.51 -6.14 -0.73
C LEU A 111 3.60 -4.99 -0.29
N ARG A 112 2.28 -5.13 -0.43
CA ARG A 112 1.30 -4.22 0.22
C ARG A 112 0.76 -4.91 1.46
N ILE A 113 0.88 -4.22 2.60
CA ILE A 113 0.33 -4.63 3.88
C ILE A 113 -0.75 -3.63 4.32
N ASN A 114 -1.86 -4.12 4.87
CA ASN A 114 -2.86 -3.30 5.54
C ASN A 114 -2.94 -3.70 7.02
N PRO A 115 -2.47 -2.87 7.95
CA PRO A 115 -2.41 -3.23 9.37
C PRO A 115 -3.79 -3.49 9.99
N GLY A 116 -4.87 -2.94 9.43
CA GLY A 116 -6.22 -3.24 9.91
C GLY A 116 -6.80 -4.57 9.42
N ASN A 117 -6.14 -5.24 8.47
CA ASN A 117 -6.58 -6.53 7.94
C ASN A 117 -5.71 -7.70 8.39
N VAL A 118 -4.76 -7.53 9.31
CA VAL A 118 -3.86 -8.62 9.75
C VAL A 118 -4.26 -9.22 11.10
N GLY A 119 -5.55 -9.12 11.48
CA GLY A 119 -6.08 -9.69 12.72
C GLY A 119 -6.36 -8.65 13.82
N HIS A 120 -6.64 -9.14 15.03
CA HIS A 120 -7.00 -8.33 16.21
C HIS A 120 -6.06 -8.59 17.38
N GLY A 121 -5.86 -7.60 18.25
CA GLY A 121 -5.02 -7.69 19.45
C GLY A 121 -3.59 -8.18 19.16
N SER A 122 -3.05 -9.04 20.02
CA SER A 122 -1.68 -9.57 19.90
C SER A 122 -1.42 -10.31 18.59
N LYS A 123 -2.42 -11.03 18.06
CA LYS A 123 -2.30 -11.74 16.77
C LYS A 123 -2.05 -10.78 15.62
N ARG A 124 -2.55 -9.54 15.70
CA ARG A 124 -2.30 -8.51 14.68
C ARG A 124 -0.82 -8.17 14.61
N ASP A 125 -0.21 -7.95 15.77
CA ASP A 125 1.18 -7.53 15.86
C ASP A 125 2.11 -8.67 15.41
N ASP A 126 1.79 -9.93 15.76
CA ASP A 126 2.52 -11.12 15.29
C ASP A 126 2.42 -11.29 13.76
N GLN A 127 1.21 -11.13 13.20
CA GLN A 127 0.99 -11.29 11.76
C GLN A 127 1.59 -10.16 10.94
N PHE A 128 1.49 -8.92 11.42
CA PHE A 128 2.20 -7.79 10.84
C PHE A 128 3.70 -8.03 10.87
N GLY A 129 4.24 -8.44 12.03
CA GLY A 129 5.65 -8.77 12.20
C GLY A 129 6.14 -9.81 11.21
N ALA A 130 5.43 -10.93 11.08
CA ALA A 130 5.77 -11.99 10.13
C ALA A 130 5.81 -11.50 8.66
N MET A 131 4.92 -10.58 8.28
CA MET A 131 4.97 -9.98 6.94
C MET A 131 6.16 -9.04 6.75
N ILE A 132 6.55 -8.29 7.78
CA ILE A 132 7.75 -7.44 7.74
C ILE A 132 9.02 -8.29 7.70
N GLU A 133 9.09 -9.36 8.49
CA GLU A 133 10.20 -10.33 8.46
C GLU A 133 10.34 -10.96 7.07
N ALA A 134 9.24 -11.32 6.42
CA ALA A 134 9.27 -11.78 5.03
C ALA A 134 9.82 -10.69 4.08
N ALA A 135 9.39 -9.44 4.25
CA ALA A 135 9.91 -8.32 3.46
C ALA A 135 11.43 -8.14 3.64
N ILE A 136 11.94 -8.24 4.88
CA ILE A 136 13.38 -8.17 5.18
C ILE A 136 14.11 -9.36 4.55
N LYS A 137 13.61 -10.58 4.76
CA LYS A 137 14.19 -11.83 4.24
C LYS A 137 14.36 -11.80 2.72
N PHE A 138 13.37 -11.27 2.00
CA PHE A 138 13.37 -11.21 0.54
C PHE A 138 13.80 -9.85 -0.03
N ASP A 139 14.31 -8.95 0.81
CA ASP A 139 14.72 -7.58 0.48
C ASP A 139 13.66 -6.76 -0.28
N LYS A 140 12.38 -6.92 0.08
CA LYS A 140 11.26 -6.27 -0.61
C LYS A 140 10.85 -4.97 0.07
N PRO A 141 10.64 -3.87 -0.68
CA PRO A 141 9.93 -2.73 -0.14
C PRO A 141 8.49 -3.09 0.23
N VAL A 142 7.95 -2.36 1.20
CA VAL A 142 6.60 -2.52 1.72
C VAL A 142 5.83 -1.22 1.54
N ARG A 143 4.60 -1.33 1.03
CA ARG A 143 3.61 -0.29 1.22
C ARG A 143 2.71 -0.63 2.41
N ILE A 144 2.76 0.19 3.45
CA ILE A 144 1.80 0.16 4.55
C ILE A 144 0.62 1.05 4.15
N GLY A 145 -0.49 0.42 3.79
CA GLY A 145 -1.66 1.09 3.24
C GLY A 145 -2.88 0.93 4.10
N VAL A 146 -3.17 1.97 4.89
CA VAL A 146 -4.34 2.06 5.76
C VAL A 146 -5.52 2.66 4.98
N ASN A 147 -6.68 2.03 5.11
CA ASN A 147 -7.92 2.50 4.50
C ASN A 147 -8.93 2.77 5.60
N TRP A 148 -9.78 3.77 5.40
CA TRP A 148 -10.86 4.12 6.33
C TRP A 148 -11.75 2.92 6.71
N GLY A 149 -12.23 2.17 5.71
CA GLY A 149 -13.16 1.06 5.92
C GLY A 149 -12.57 -0.17 6.62
N SER A 150 -11.27 -0.19 6.87
CA SER A 150 -10.57 -1.27 7.57
C SER A 150 -9.71 -0.73 8.70
N LEU A 151 -10.07 0.41 9.29
CA LEU A 151 -9.31 0.97 10.39
C LEU A 151 -9.53 0.12 11.65
N ASP A 152 -8.49 -0.01 12.49
CA ASP A 152 -8.53 -0.82 13.70
C ASP A 152 -9.57 -0.28 14.71
N PRO A 153 -10.61 -1.06 15.05
CA PRO A 153 -11.65 -0.61 15.99
C PRO A 153 -11.10 -0.28 17.39
N GLU A 154 -10.05 -0.98 17.84
CA GLU A 154 -9.43 -0.74 19.15
C GLU A 154 -8.72 0.62 19.19
N LEU A 155 -7.98 0.96 18.13
CA LEU A 155 -7.37 2.27 17.96
C LEU A 155 -8.42 3.39 17.96
N ILE A 156 -9.51 3.21 17.21
CA ILE A 156 -10.59 4.20 17.15
C ILE A 156 -11.20 4.40 18.54
N ALA A 157 -11.58 3.32 19.22
CA ALA A 157 -12.18 3.40 20.55
C ALA A 157 -11.28 4.13 21.54
N ARG A 158 -9.99 3.78 21.57
CA ARG A 158 -8.99 4.46 22.41
C ARG A 158 -8.91 5.96 22.11
N MET A 159 -8.85 6.33 20.84
CA MET A 159 -8.73 7.74 20.45
C MET A 159 -10.02 8.54 20.70
N MET A 160 -11.20 7.92 20.57
CA MET A 160 -12.46 8.56 20.95
C MET A 160 -12.55 8.77 22.47
N ASP A 161 -12.13 7.79 23.27
CA ASP A 161 -12.07 7.91 24.73
C ASP A 161 -11.09 8.98 25.20
N GLU A 162 -9.91 9.06 24.57
CA GLU A 162 -8.90 10.11 24.82
C GLU A 162 -9.46 11.49 24.43
N ASN A 163 -10.12 11.59 23.28
CA ASN A 163 -10.74 12.83 22.82
C ASN A 163 -11.86 13.31 23.76
N GLY A 164 -12.68 12.39 24.27
CA GLY A 164 -13.75 12.70 25.24
C GLY A 164 -13.23 13.21 26.59
N LYS A 165 -11.96 12.93 26.93
CA LYS A 165 -11.29 13.44 28.14
C LYS A 165 -10.54 14.76 27.90
N SER A 166 -10.44 15.21 26.65
CA SER A 166 -9.74 16.44 26.28
C SER A 166 -10.48 17.68 26.76
N SER A 167 -9.75 18.73 27.13
CA SER A 167 -10.33 20.05 27.42
C SER A 167 -10.85 20.76 26.16
N ALA A 168 -10.41 20.31 24.98
CA ALA A 168 -10.90 20.77 23.68
C ALA A 168 -11.11 19.54 22.77
N PRO A 169 -12.25 18.85 22.89
CA PRO A 169 -12.57 17.70 22.05
C PRO A 169 -12.66 18.10 20.57
N MET A 170 -12.11 17.25 19.72
CA MET A 170 -12.26 17.33 18.28
C MET A 170 -13.59 16.70 17.85
N GLU A 171 -14.10 17.14 16.70
CA GLU A 171 -15.20 16.49 16.01
C GLU A 171 -14.84 15.04 15.64
N ALA A 172 -15.84 14.14 15.64
CA ALA A 172 -15.64 12.71 15.39
C ALA A 172 -14.89 12.44 14.06
N ASP A 173 -15.25 13.13 12.99
CA ASP A 173 -14.57 12.99 11.68
C ASP A 173 -13.09 13.38 11.75
N ALA A 174 -12.75 14.36 12.58
CA ALA A 174 -11.36 14.77 12.77
C ALA A 174 -10.57 13.73 13.57
N VAL A 175 -11.17 13.11 14.59
CA VAL A 175 -10.58 11.98 15.33
C VAL A 175 -10.34 10.80 14.39
N MET A 176 -11.28 10.50 13.51
CA MET A 176 -11.16 9.40 12.55
C MET A 176 -10.05 9.64 11.51
N ARG A 177 -9.93 10.88 10.99
CA ARG A 177 -8.80 11.26 10.12
C ARG A 177 -7.46 11.13 10.85
N GLU A 178 -7.40 11.56 12.11
CA GLU A 178 -6.19 11.42 12.93
C GLU A 178 -5.84 9.94 13.16
N ALA A 179 -6.85 9.10 13.44
CA ALA A 179 -6.65 7.67 13.67
C ALA A 179 -6.08 6.96 12.42
N LEU A 180 -6.51 7.36 11.23
CA LEU A 180 -5.96 6.85 9.98
C LEU A 180 -4.46 7.18 9.81
N ILE A 181 -4.06 8.40 10.17
CA ILE A 181 -2.66 8.87 10.08
C ILE A 181 -1.80 8.19 11.15
N VAL A 182 -2.28 8.18 12.40
CA VAL A 182 -1.61 7.53 13.53
C VAL A 182 -1.39 6.04 13.25
N SER A 183 -2.40 5.34 12.71
CA SER A 183 -2.28 3.93 12.35
C SER A 183 -1.15 3.69 11.35
N ALA A 184 -1.03 4.54 10.32
CA ALA A 184 0.03 4.40 9.31
C ALA A 184 1.41 4.69 9.89
N LEU A 185 1.55 5.76 10.68
CA LEU A 185 2.81 6.17 11.29
C LEU A 185 3.30 5.17 12.34
N GLN A 186 2.41 4.68 13.21
CA GLN A 186 2.73 3.65 14.21
C GLN A 186 3.16 2.34 13.54
N SER A 187 2.46 1.94 12.47
CA SER A 187 2.84 0.74 11.70
C SER A 187 4.19 0.91 11.01
N ALA A 188 4.51 2.10 10.51
CA ALA A 188 5.81 2.40 9.90
C ALA A 188 6.94 2.34 10.93
N ALA A 189 6.77 3.00 12.08
CA ALA A 189 7.71 2.96 13.19
C ALA A 189 7.93 1.51 13.66
N ARG A 190 6.85 0.73 13.78
CA ARG A 190 6.94 -0.68 14.15
C ARG A 190 7.72 -1.51 13.11
N ALA A 191 7.54 -1.24 11.82
CA ALA A 191 8.31 -1.92 10.79
C ALA A 191 9.81 -1.58 10.88
N GLU A 192 10.17 -0.33 11.17
CA GLU A 192 11.56 0.07 11.40
C GLU A 192 12.15 -0.57 12.67
N GLU A 193 11.38 -0.66 13.77
CA GLU A 193 11.79 -1.35 15.00
C GLU A 193 12.08 -2.84 14.77
N LEU A 194 11.33 -3.48 13.87
CA LEU A 194 11.55 -4.87 13.45
C LEU A 194 12.75 -5.03 12.49
N GLY A 195 13.37 -3.92 12.07
CA GLY A 195 14.58 -3.92 11.25
C GLY A 195 14.37 -3.63 9.77
N LEU A 196 13.15 -3.30 9.32
CA LEU A 196 12.93 -2.89 7.93
C LEU A 196 13.50 -1.49 7.72
N ALA A 197 14.41 -1.35 6.76
CA ALA A 197 15.03 -0.06 6.48
C ALA A 197 13.98 0.99 6.08
N GLY A 198 14.12 2.21 6.60
CA GLY A 198 13.19 3.30 6.34
C GLY A 198 13.05 3.69 4.86
N ASN A 199 14.05 3.39 4.03
CA ASN A 199 14.03 3.55 2.56
C ASN A 199 13.44 2.33 1.81
N LYS A 200 12.78 1.42 2.54
CA LYS A 200 11.95 0.33 2.00
C LYS A 200 10.46 0.53 2.30
N ILE A 201 10.06 1.64 2.92
CA ILE A 201 8.68 1.88 3.37
C ILE A 201 8.01 2.98 2.53
N ILE A 202 6.81 2.68 2.03
CA ILE A 202 5.89 3.63 1.37
C ILE A 202 4.58 3.67 2.18
N LEU A 203 4.00 4.85 2.37
CA LEU A 203 2.72 4.99 3.10
C LEU A 203 1.56 5.35 2.18
N SER A 204 0.35 4.94 2.56
CA SER A 204 -0.89 5.48 1.99
C SER A 204 -2.02 5.44 3.02
N CYS A 205 -2.79 6.52 3.09
CA CYS A 205 -3.97 6.65 3.96
C CYS A 205 -5.17 7.02 3.08
N LYS A 206 -5.95 6.03 2.61
CA LYS A 206 -7.01 6.30 1.62
C LYS A 206 -8.39 6.46 2.25
N VAL A 207 -9.09 7.47 1.76
CA VAL A 207 -10.50 7.79 2.04
C VAL A 207 -11.24 8.00 0.71
N SER A 208 -12.57 8.02 0.74
CA SER A 208 -13.43 8.16 -0.46
C SER A 208 -13.94 9.59 -0.71
N SER A 209 -13.77 10.49 0.26
CA SER A 209 -14.08 11.92 0.14
C SER A 209 -12.84 12.72 -0.27
N VAL A 210 -12.95 13.56 -1.29
CA VAL A 210 -11.81 14.32 -1.86
C VAL A 210 -11.22 15.30 -0.85
N GLN A 211 -12.07 16.07 -0.14
CA GLN A 211 -11.58 17.06 0.82
C GLN A 211 -10.89 16.40 2.02
N ASP A 212 -11.42 15.27 2.48
CA ASP A 212 -10.79 14.49 3.53
C ASP A 212 -9.45 13.89 3.05
N LEU A 213 -9.37 13.42 1.81
CA LEU A 213 -8.13 12.89 1.23
C LEU A 213 -7.04 13.97 1.24
N ILE A 214 -7.38 15.19 0.80
CA ILE A 214 -6.45 16.32 0.79
C ILE A 214 -5.99 16.64 2.22
N ALA A 215 -6.92 16.70 3.19
CA ALA A 215 -6.58 16.98 4.58
C ALA A 215 -5.65 15.90 5.17
N VAL A 216 -5.99 14.61 4.96
CA VAL A 216 -5.21 13.46 5.45
C VAL A 216 -3.79 13.47 4.88
N TYR A 217 -3.63 13.63 3.56
CA TYR A 217 -2.29 13.60 2.97
C TYR A 217 -1.47 14.85 3.30
N ARG A 218 -2.09 16.02 3.47
CA ARG A 218 -1.39 17.23 3.94
C ARG A 218 -0.85 17.06 5.35
N ASP A 219 -1.61 16.46 6.25
CA ASP A 219 -1.16 16.24 7.63
C ASP A 219 -0.13 15.11 7.72
N LEU A 220 -0.39 13.97 7.07
CA LEU A 220 0.57 12.86 6.98
C LEU A 220 1.93 13.33 6.42
N ALA A 221 1.91 14.16 5.38
CA ALA A 221 3.11 14.69 4.74
C ALA A 221 3.97 15.59 5.65
N LYS A 222 3.38 16.24 6.66
CA LYS A 222 4.11 17.06 7.64
C LYS A 222 4.78 16.24 8.73
N ARG A 223 4.31 15.01 8.95
CA ARG A 223 4.69 14.16 10.09
C ARG A 223 5.68 13.06 9.73
N CYS A 224 6.02 12.91 8.45
CA CYS A 224 6.98 11.91 7.98
C CYS A 224 7.66 12.28 6.66
N ASP A 225 8.76 11.59 6.37
CA ASP A 225 9.57 11.71 5.15
C ASP A 225 9.46 10.48 4.23
N TYR A 226 8.54 9.53 4.49
CA TYR A 226 8.28 8.39 3.59
C TYR A 226 7.67 8.83 2.24
N PRO A 227 7.92 8.14 1.12
CA PRO A 227 7.11 8.32 -0.08
C PRO A 227 5.64 8.02 0.19
N LEU A 228 4.74 8.80 -0.42
CA LEU A 228 3.30 8.66 -0.23
C LEU A 228 2.65 8.16 -1.52
N HIS A 229 1.96 7.02 -1.47
CA HIS A 229 1.15 6.51 -2.58
C HIS A 229 -0.27 7.07 -2.48
N LEU A 230 -0.50 8.17 -3.19
CA LEU A 230 -1.78 8.87 -3.26
C LEU A 230 -2.80 8.14 -4.14
N GLY A 231 -4.07 8.24 -3.77
CA GLY A 231 -5.19 7.91 -4.65
C GLY A 231 -6.51 7.91 -3.89
N LEU A 232 -7.57 8.40 -4.53
CA LEU A 232 -8.93 8.31 -4.02
C LEU A 232 -9.40 6.86 -4.10
N THR A 233 -9.94 6.31 -3.00
CA THR A 233 -10.55 4.98 -3.05
C THR A 233 -12.00 5.10 -3.48
N GLU A 234 -12.52 4.09 -4.18
CA GLU A 234 -13.94 4.01 -4.55
C GLU A 234 -14.47 5.26 -5.29
N ALA A 235 -13.67 5.83 -6.19
CA ALA A 235 -14.00 7.05 -6.92
C ALA A 235 -15.33 6.95 -7.72
N GLY A 236 -15.78 5.74 -8.03
CA GLY A 236 -17.01 5.47 -8.77
C GLY A 236 -16.77 5.18 -10.26
N MET A 237 -17.85 5.02 -11.02
CA MET A 237 -17.82 4.66 -12.44
C MET A 237 -17.84 5.88 -13.36
N GLY A 238 -17.32 5.71 -14.58
CA GLY A 238 -17.46 6.67 -15.67
C GLY A 238 -16.89 8.06 -15.36
N SER A 239 -17.56 9.09 -15.88
CA SER A 239 -17.14 10.49 -15.72
C SER A 239 -17.04 10.93 -14.25
N LYS A 240 -17.92 10.44 -13.37
CA LYS A 240 -17.89 10.76 -11.94
C LYS A 240 -16.56 10.34 -11.31
N GLY A 241 -16.09 9.12 -11.60
CA GLY A 241 -14.83 8.62 -11.06
C GLY A 241 -13.61 9.36 -11.61
N ILE A 242 -13.64 9.73 -12.90
CA ILE A 242 -12.58 10.52 -13.54
C ILE A 242 -12.48 11.91 -12.90
N VAL A 243 -13.61 12.60 -12.79
CA VAL A 243 -13.68 13.96 -12.23
C VAL A 243 -13.28 13.97 -10.76
N ALA A 244 -13.73 13.01 -9.96
CA ALA A 244 -13.37 12.94 -8.54
C ALA A 244 -11.88 12.64 -8.31
N SER A 245 -11.22 11.98 -9.28
CA SER A 245 -9.80 11.61 -9.18
C SER A 245 -8.85 12.69 -9.72
N THR A 246 -9.36 13.68 -10.46
CA THR A 246 -8.59 14.78 -11.08
C THR A 246 -8.51 15.97 -10.13
#